data_AF-A0A3G8WGN1-F1
#
_entry.id   AF-A0A3G8WGN1-F1
#
_cell.length_a   1.000
_cell.length_b   1.000
_cell.length_c   1.000
_cell.angle_alpha   90.00
_cell.angle_beta   90.00
_cell.angle_gamma   90.00
#
_symmetry.space_group_name_H-M   'P 1'
#
loop_
_entity.id
_entity.type
_entity.pdbx_description
1 polymer ?
#
loop_
_entity_poly.entity_id
_entity_poly.type
_entity_poly.pdbx_seq_one_letter_code
_entity_poly.pdbx_strand_id
1 'polypeptide(L)'
;MIAPPAPIVTGFQSVNAADGSNIIIKGNYFVNPTVKVGDASATIVSYTLTQIIATLPNGSQGKKVSVTTLSGTSAYTSQVGTSIYDDVFYGNISNSTWAGDTYNIAYSDNPANIKQGEKAIKWNAKAWSAFQIDNSPNIPSASKGIRFYIKSAAPISNGIKLILNYSWAATPTISSETEYKYIEIPWSEFGLASAPATMNLTFNHAQGEPNDIYLDDIGYYY
;
A
#
# COMPACT_ATOMS: atom_id res chain seq x y z
N MET A 1 -16.82 -30.00 18.47
CA MET A 1 -17.11 -29.23 17.25
C MET A 1 -15.92 -28.31 17.02
N ILE A 2 -15.21 -28.43 15.89
CA ILE A 2 -14.10 -27.52 15.55
C ILE A 2 -14.72 -26.35 14.78
N ALA A 3 -14.63 -25.15 15.34
CA ALA A 3 -15.08 -23.93 14.66
C ALA A 3 -14.15 -23.63 13.47
N PRO A 4 -14.68 -23.19 12.32
CA PRO A 4 -13.83 -22.78 11.21
C PRO A 4 -12.92 -21.61 11.65
N PRO A 5 -11.71 -21.45 11.07
CA PRO A 5 -10.86 -20.31 11.37
C PRO A 5 -11.55 -18.97 11.06
N ALA A 6 -11.14 -17.92 11.77
CA ALA A 6 -11.53 -16.55 11.44
C ALA A 6 -11.09 -16.19 10.01
N PRO A 7 -11.82 -15.31 9.30
CA PRO A 7 -11.44 -14.93 7.95
C PRO A 7 -10.10 -14.19 7.98
N ILE A 8 -9.35 -14.28 6.89
CA ILE A 8 -8.13 -13.51 6.68
C ILE A 8 -8.30 -12.72 5.39
N VAL A 9 -8.25 -11.40 5.46
CA VAL A 9 -8.18 -10.54 4.26
C VAL A 9 -6.72 -10.20 3.98
N THR A 10 -6.23 -10.56 2.80
CA THR A 10 -4.83 -10.31 2.39
C THR A 10 -4.68 -9.13 1.44
N GLY A 11 -5.79 -8.65 0.86
CA GLY A 11 -5.84 -7.46 0.02
C GLY A 11 -7.13 -7.37 -0.78
N PHE A 12 -7.28 -6.32 -1.58
CA PHE A 12 -8.39 -6.18 -2.52
C PHE A 12 -7.98 -5.42 -3.79
N GLN A 13 -8.68 -5.67 -4.90
CA GLN A 13 -8.43 -5.07 -6.22
C GLN A 13 -9.74 -4.74 -6.94
N SER A 14 -9.94 -3.61 -7.61
CA SER A 14 -9.04 -2.46 -7.70
C SER A 14 -9.18 -1.57 -6.46
N VAL A 15 -8.05 -1.14 -5.88
CA VAL A 15 -8.09 -0.28 -4.69
C VAL A 15 -8.71 1.08 -4.98
N ASN A 16 -8.54 1.62 -6.19
CA ASN A 16 -9.11 2.91 -6.61
C ASN A 16 -10.44 2.79 -7.35
N ALA A 17 -11.19 1.71 -7.12
CA ALA A 17 -12.52 1.56 -7.69
C ALA A 17 -13.48 2.64 -7.19
N ALA A 18 -14.31 3.16 -8.11
CA ALA A 18 -15.37 4.09 -7.79
C ALA A 18 -16.54 3.37 -7.10
N ASP A 19 -17.33 4.12 -6.35
CA ASP A 19 -18.57 3.62 -5.75
C ASP A 19 -19.47 2.97 -6.82
N GLY A 20 -20.13 1.87 -6.47
CA GLY A 20 -20.92 1.05 -7.40
C GLY A 20 -20.11 0.12 -8.31
N SER A 21 -18.77 0.19 -8.29
CA SER A 21 -17.92 -0.75 -9.02
C SER A 21 -17.67 -2.03 -8.22
N ASN A 22 -17.36 -3.12 -8.91
CA ASN A 22 -16.94 -4.37 -8.26
C ASN A 22 -15.47 -4.31 -7.86
N ILE A 23 -15.18 -4.83 -6.66
CA ILE A 23 -13.84 -5.17 -6.20
C ILE A 23 -13.74 -6.68 -5.93
N ILE A 24 -12.54 -7.19 -6.04
CA ILE A 24 -12.09 -8.54 -5.75
C ILE A 24 -11.31 -8.48 -4.43
N ILE A 25 -11.84 -9.10 -3.38
CA ILE A 25 -11.18 -9.23 -2.10
C ILE A 25 -10.50 -10.59 -2.06
N LYS A 26 -9.18 -10.62 -1.83
CA LYS A 26 -8.38 -11.84 -1.72
C LYS A 26 -8.14 -12.19 -0.24
N GLY A 27 -8.08 -13.48 0.07
CA GLY A 27 -7.90 -13.92 1.45
C GLY A 27 -8.08 -15.42 1.67
N ASN A 28 -8.47 -15.80 2.88
CA ASN A 28 -8.75 -17.18 3.28
C ASN A 28 -9.95 -17.26 4.24
N TYR A 29 -10.56 -18.45 4.30
CA TYR A 29 -11.64 -18.81 5.22
C TYR A 29 -12.92 -17.98 5.08
N PHE A 30 -13.27 -17.59 3.85
CA PHE A 30 -14.52 -16.88 3.54
C PHE A 30 -15.74 -17.82 3.54
N VAL A 31 -16.06 -18.36 4.72
CA VAL A 31 -17.24 -19.22 4.94
C VAL A 31 -18.44 -18.34 5.27
N ASN A 32 -19.43 -18.28 4.37
CA ASN A 32 -20.62 -17.43 4.47
C ASN A 32 -20.29 -15.98 4.85
N PRO A 33 -19.46 -15.29 4.05
CA PRO A 33 -18.96 -13.97 4.39
C PRO A 33 -20.05 -12.91 4.25
N THR A 34 -19.89 -11.84 5.02
CA THR A 34 -20.49 -10.53 4.76
C THR A 34 -19.36 -9.52 4.58
N VAL A 35 -19.58 -8.50 3.75
CA VAL A 35 -18.57 -7.48 3.44
C VAL A 35 -19.10 -6.11 3.85
N LYS A 36 -18.26 -5.33 4.53
CA LYS A 36 -18.50 -3.91 4.80
C LYS A 36 -17.37 -3.04 4.29
N VAL A 37 -17.72 -1.83 3.89
CA VAL A 37 -16.79 -0.74 3.57
C VAL A 37 -17.07 0.41 4.52
N GLY A 38 -16.20 0.59 5.51
CA GLY A 38 -16.53 1.35 6.71
C GLY A 38 -17.74 0.74 7.42
N ASP A 39 -18.80 1.51 7.60
CA ASP A 39 -20.04 1.05 8.23
C ASP A 39 -21.08 0.53 7.24
N ALA A 40 -20.90 0.79 5.94
CA ALA A 40 -21.84 0.44 4.89
C ALA A 40 -21.66 -1.00 4.42
N SER A 41 -22.76 -1.72 4.23
CA SER A 41 -22.73 -3.09 3.68
C SER A 41 -22.46 -3.06 2.18
N ALA A 42 -21.47 -3.84 1.73
CA ALA A 42 -21.21 -4.08 0.33
C ALA A 42 -22.05 -5.26 -0.17
N THR A 43 -22.48 -5.22 -1.43
CA THR A 43 -23.26 -6.31 -2.03
C THR A 43 -22.30 -7.37 -2.56
N ILE A 44 -22.36 -8.59 -2.03
CA ILE A 44 -21.56 -9.71 -2.55
C ILE A 44 -22.19 -10.22 -3.84
N VAL A 45 -21.41 -10.23 -4.92
CA VAL A 45 -21.78 -10.79 -6.23
C VAL A 45 -21.48 -12.28 -6.26
N SER A 46 -20.32 -12.70 -5.77
CA SER A 46 -19.92 -14.11 -5.64
C SER A 46 -18.79 -14.26 -4.63
N TYR A 47 -18.57 -15.47 -4.12
CA TYR A 47 -17.42 -15.79 -3.28
C TYR A 47 -17.00 -17.26 -3.37
N THR A 48 -15.72 -17.49 -3.12
CA THR A 48 -15.10 -18.79 -2.81
C THR A 48 -14.50 -18.69 -1.40
N LEU A 49 -13.80 -19.73 -0.94
CA LEU A 49 -13.09 -19.68 0.35
C LEU A 49 -11.91 -18.69 0.37
N THR A 50 -11.42 -18.26 -0.79
CA THR A 50 -10.21 -17.43 -0.93
C THR A 50 -10.41 -16.13 -1.70
N GLN A 51 -11.60 -15.91 -2.26
CA GLN A 51 -11.92 -14.73 -3.04
C GLN A 51 -13.39 -14.31 -2.83
N ILE A 52 -13.64 -13.00 -2.73
CA ILE A 52 -15.00 -12.42 -2.77
C ILE A 52 -15.03 -11.37 -3.87
N ILE A 53 -16.08 -11.37 -4.69
CA ILE A 53 -16.41 -10.24 -5.57
C ILE A 53 -17.56 -9.48 -4.93
N ALA A 54 -17.36 -8.20 -4.62
CA ALA A 54 -18.36 -7.35 -3.98
C ALA A 54 -18.46 -5.98 -4.65
N THR A 55 -19.66 -5.42 -4.69
CA THR A 55 -19.94 -4.08 -5.20
C THR A 55 -19.77 -3.04 -4.10
N LEU A 56 -18.95 -2.02 -4.36
CA LEU A 56 -18.71 -0.92 -3.42
C LEU A 56 -19.99 -0.12 -3.17
N PRO A 57 -20.39 0.12 -1.91
CA PRO A 57 -21.49 1.02 -1.59
C PRO A 57 -21.11 2.49 -1.85
N ASN A 58 -22.11 3.37 -1.84
CA ASN A 58 -21.88 4.81 -1.90
C ASN A 58 -21.16 5.31 -0.63
N GLY A 59 -20.19 6.22 -0.80
CA GLY A 59 -19.34 6.73 0.27
C GLY A 59 -18.18 5.79 0.66
N SER A 60 -17.71 4.95 -0.27
CA SER A 60 -16.62 3.99 0.03
C SER A 60 -15.25 4.63 0.14
N GLN A 61 -15.03 5.76 -0.53
CA GLN A 61 -13.73 6.42 -0.60
C GLN A 61 -13.20 6.77 0.80
N GLY A 62 -11.95 6.39 1.06
CA GLY A 62 -11.29 6.57 2.35
C GLY A 62 -11.78 5.67 3.47
N LYS A 63 -12.52 4.60 3.16
CA LYS A 63 -12.97 3.59 4.13
C LYS A 63 -12.27 2.25 3.93
N LYS A 64 -12.10 1.52 5.03
CA LYS A 64 -11.50 0.17 5.03
C LYS A 64 -12.51 -0.87 4.59
N VAL A 65 -12.03 -1.89 3.88
CA VAL A 65 -12.81 -3.08 3.54
C VAL A 65 -12.66 -4.09 4.68
N SER A 66 -13.77 -4.65 5.14
CA SER A 66 -13.79 -5.71 6.15
C SER A 66 -14.70 -6.85 5.75
N VAL A 67 -14.28 -8.06 6.11
CA VAL A 67 -15.02 -9.31 5.88
C VAL A 67 -15.32 -9.93 7.24
N THR A 68 -16.59 -10.25 7.46
CA THR A 68 -17.07 -10.94 8.66
C THR A 68 -17.62 -12.31 8.28
N THR A 69 -17.21 -13.34 9.01
CA THR A 69 -17.83 -14.67 8.99
C THR A 69 -18.33 -15.01 10.40
N LEU A 70 -18.93 -16.19 10.56
CA LEU A 70 -19.32 -16.72 11.87
C LEU A 70 -18.15 -16.83 12.85
N SER A 71 -16.91 -16.90 12.35
CA SER A 71 -15.71 -17.10 13.16
C SER A 71 -14.96 -15.81 13.51
N GLY A 72 -15.42 -14.66 13.03
CA GLY A 72 -14.83 -13.37 13.34
C GLY A 72 -14.82 -12.38 12.18
N THR A 73 -14.10 -11.27 12.37
CA THR A 73 -13.96 -10.20 11.38
C THR A 73 -12.50 -9.94 11.08
N SER A 74 -12.17 -9.74 9.81
CA SER A 74 -10.86 -9.30 9.35
C SER A 74 -11.03 -8.09 8.44
N ALA A 75 -10.24 -7.04 8.69
CA ALA A 75 -10.23 -5.82 7.89
C ALA A 75 -8.87 -5.68 7.22
N TYR A 76 -8.87 -5.17 5.99
CA TYR A 76 -7.63 -4.77 5.33
C TYR A 76 -7.20 -3.38 5.80
N THR A 77 -5.89 -3.15 5.86
CA THR A 77 -5.34 -1.91 6.40
C THR A 77 -5.59 -0.73 5.48
N SER A 78 -5.44 -0.93 4.16
CA SER A 78 -5.62 0.12 3.15
C SER A 78 -7.08 0.45 2.90
N GLN A 79 -7.33 1.72 2.63
CA GLN A 79 -8.66 2.25 2.32
C GLN A 79 -8.92 2.30 0.81
N VAL A 80 -10.19 2.26 0.42
CA VAL A 80 -10.61 2.44 -0.97
C VAL A 80 -10.25 3.86 -1.46
N GLY A 81 -9.77 3.97 -2.70
CA GLY A 81 -9.50 5.25 -3.34
C GLY A 81 -8.21 5.94 -2.92
N THR A 82 -7.28 5.21 -2.28
CA THR A 82 -6.07 5.84 -1.72
C THR A 82 -4.76 5.40 -2.35
N SER A 83 -4.77 4.47 -3.30
CA SER A 83 -3.52 3.91 -3.84
C SER A 83 -2.88 4.84 -4.87
N ILE A 84 -1.57 5.00 -4.75
CA ILE A 84 -0.67 5.58 -5.75
C ILE A 84 -0.06 4.44 -6.57
N TYR A 85 0.34 3.36 -5.90
CA TYR A 85 0.81 2.13 -6.52
C TYR A 85 0.13 0.94 -5.86
N ASP A 86 -0.40 0.04 -6.67
CA ASP A 86 -0.85 -1.29 -6.26
C ASP A 86 -1.03 -2.13 -7.53
N ASP A 87 -0.14 -3.12 -7.72
CA ASP A 87 0.17 -3.84 -8.97
C ASP A 87 0.60 -2.99 -10.18
N VAL A 88 0.20 -1.73 -10.21
CA VAL A 88 0.45 -0.71 -11.22
C VAL A 88 0.38 0.68 -10.57
N PHE A 89 1.02 1.66 -11.18
CA PHE A 89 0.85 3.06 -10.79
C PHE A 89 -0.50 3.61 -11.27
N TYR A 90 -1.16 4.37 -10.41
CA TYR A 90 -2.39 5.09 -10.72
C TYR A 90 -2.07 6.56 -11.04
N GLY A 91 -2.53 7.02 -12.20
CA GLY A 91 -2.28 8.38 -12.69
C GLY A 91 -1.05 8.49 -13.60
N ASN A 92 -0.69 9.71 -13.96
CA ASN A 92 0.45 10.00 -14.84
C ASN A 92 1.76 10.07 -14.03
N ILE A 93 2.18 8.93 -13.50
CA ILE A 93 3.36 8.80 -12.65
C ILE A 93 4.61 8.62 -13.50
N SER A 94 5.68 9.33 -13.13
CA SER A 94 7.03 9.01 -13.57
C SER A 94 7.85 8.47 -12.40
N ASN A 95 8.78 7.58 -12.70
CA ASN A 95 9.69 7.00 -11.71
C ASN A 95 11.12 7.15 -12.20
N SER A 96 12.03 7.32 -11.26
CA SER A 96 13.45 7.49 -11.53
C SER A 96 14.30 6.99 -10.36
N THR A 97 15.60 6.88 -10.59
CA THR A 97 16.56 6.49 -9.56
C THR A 97 17.76 7.43 -9.52
N TRP A 98 18.44 7.45 -8.38
CA TRP A 98 19.75 8.07 -8.25
C TRP A 98 20.85 7.01 -8.38
N ALA A 99 22.10 7.44 -8.55
CA ALA A 99 23.28 6.56 -8.63
C ALA A 99 23.21 5.44 -9.69
N GLY A 100 22.30 5.55 -10.66
CA GLY A 100 22.09 4.55 -11.71
C GLY A 100 21.58 3.22 -11.17
N ASP A 101 20.76 3.23 -10.12
CA ASP A 101 20.08 2.02 -9.65
C ASP A 101 19.12 1.48 -10.69
N THR A 102 18.92 0.17 -10.66
CA THR A 102 17.88 -0.49 -11.44
C THR A 102 16.64 -0.72 -10.60
N TYR A 103 15.49 -0.74 -11.25
CA TYR A 103 14.22 -1.03 -10.61
C TYR A 103 13.26 -1.73 -11.58
N ASN A 104 12.30 -2.45 -11.02
CA ASN A 104 11.21 -3.09 -11.74
C ASN A 104 9.89 -2.76 -11.01
N ILE A 105 9.04 -1.96 -11.64
CA ILE A 105 7.74 -1.52 -11.08
C ILE A 105 6.63 -2.57 -11.23
N ALA A 106 6.93 -3.70 -11.85
CA ALA A 106 5.99 -4.78 -12.10
C ALA A 106 6.65 -6.14 -11.76
N TYR A 107 7.42 -6.17 -10.66
CA TYR A 107 8.12 -7.37 -10.24
C TYR A 107 7.13 -8.47 -9.85
N SER A 108 7.26 -9.65 -10.48
CA SER A 108 6.37 -10.79 -10.27
C SER A 108 7.09 -12.13 -10.07
N ASP A 109 8.42 -12.14 -9.95
CA ASP A 109 9.20 -13.38 -10.04
C ASP A 109 9.10 -14.26 -8.78
N ASN A 110 8.94 -13.64 -7.61
CA ASN A 110 8.84 -14.34 -6.33
C ASN A 110 7.67 -13.81 -5.49
N PRO A 111 6.61 -14.62 -5.26
CA PRO A 111 5.47 -14.23 -4.43
C PRO A 111 5.82 -13.82 -2.99
N ALA A 112 6.93 -14.30 -2.41
CA ALA A 112 7.37 -13.89 -1.07
C ALA A 112 7.83 -12.42 -0.99
N ASN A 113 7.99 -11.78 -2.15
CA ASN A 113 8.35 -10.38 -2.30
C ASN A 113 7.17 -9.54 -2.82
N ILE A 114 5.95 -10.05 -2.79
CA ILE A 114 4.71 -9.33 -3.12
C ILE A 114 3.82 -9.32 -1.88
N LYS A 115 3.35 -8.15 -1.47
CA LYS A 115 2.54 -8.00 -0.24
C LYS A 115 1.04 -8.06 -0.54
N GLN A 116 0.61 -7.41 -1.61
CA GLN A 116 -0.76 -7.38 -2.09
C GLN A 116 -0.76 -7.62 -3.59
N GLY A 117 -1.84 -8.22 -4.09
CA GLY A 117 -2.01 -8.39 -5.52
C GLY A 117 -1.07 -9.43 -6.11
N GLU A 118 -0.43 -9.08 -7.21
CA GLU A 118 0.38 -9.95 -8.07
C GLU A 118 1.76 -9.35 -8.39
N LYS A 119 1.98 -8.06 -8.10
CA LYS A 119 3.21 -7.33 -8.45
C LYS A 119 3.60 -6.35 -7.37
N ALA A 120 4.90 -6.26 -7.11
CA ALA A 120 5.49 -5.23 -6.27
C ALA A 120 6.48 -4.37 -7.08
N ILE A 121 6.93 -3.28 -6.48
CA ILE A 121 8.11 -2.56 -6.95
C ILE A 121 9.34 -3.23 -6.34
N LYS A 122 10.26 -3.69 -7.18
CA LYS A 122 11.61 -4.07 -6.78
C LYS A 122 12.58 -2.94 -7.11
N TRP A 123 13.34 -2.49 -6.13
CA TRP A 123 14.40 -1.51 -6.28
C TRP A 123 15.73 -2.13 -5.84
N ASN A 124 16.72 -2.16 -6.75
CA ASN A 124 18.09 -2.57 -6.45
C ASN A 124 18.88 -1.34 -5.96
N ALA A 125 18.77 -1.04 -4.67
CA ALA A 125 19.35 0.14 -4.06
C ALA A 125 20.88 0.01 -3.94
N LYS A 126 21.63 0.95 -4.50
CA LYS A 126 23.06 1.12 -4.20
C LYS A 126 23.27 1.95 -2.95
N ALA A 127 24.50 2.00 -2.47
CA ALA A 127 24.89 2.90 -1.39
C ALA A 127 24.52 4.35 -1.72
N TRP A 128 23.90 5.05 -0.78
CA TRP A 128 23.56 6.48 -0.87
C TRP A 128 22.71 6.85 -2.10
N SER A 129 21.79 5.98 -2.51
CA SER A 129 20.95 6.17 -3.70
C SER A 129 19.49 6.45 -3.35
N ALA A 130 18.60 6.50 -4.35
CA ALA A 130 17.17 6.64 -4.10
C ALA A 130 16.32 6.07 -5.24
N PHE A 131 15.07 5.73 -4.91
CA PHE A 131 13.97 5.54 -5.82
C PHE A 131 12.96 6.69 -5.65
N GLN A 132 12.60 7.34 -6.74
CA GLN A 132 11.77 8.54 -6.74
C GLN A 132 10.50 8.30 -7.56
N ILE A 133 9.37 8.71 -6.99
CA ILE A 133 8.04 8.70 -7.58
C ILE A 133 7.61 10.15 -7.74
N ASP A 134 7.41 10.57 -8.99
CA ASP A 134 7.03 11.92 -9.34
C ASP A 134 5.61 11.96 -9.91
N ASN A 135 4.97 13.11 -9.81
CA ASN A 135 3.62 13.37 -10.36
C ASN A 135 2.53 12.47 -9.76
N SER A 136 2.57 12.25 -8.44
CA SER A 136 1.55 11.47 -7.70
C SER A 136 0.12 11.85 -8.09
N PRO A 137 -0.84 10.89 -8.15
CA PRO A 137 -2.22 11.20 -8.42
C PRO A 137 -2.80 12.15 -7.36
N ASN A 138 -3.96 12.72 -7.65
CA ASN A 138 -4.65 13.69 -6.80
C ASN A 138 -4.60 13.29 -5.31
N ILE A 139 -4.16 14.22 -4.47
CA ILE A 139 -3.95 14.00 -3.03
C ILE A 139 -5.25 14.32 -2.31
N PRO A 140 -5.91 13.36 -1.63
CA PRO A 140 -7.11 13.66 -0.88
C PRO A 140 -6.83 14.69 0.22
N SER A 141 -7.59 15.78 0.25
CA SER A 141 -7.38 16.87 1.22
C SER A 141 -7.53 16.43 2.68
N ALA A 142 -8.34 15.39 2.93
CA ALA A 142 -8.55 14.81 4.25
C ALA A 142 -7.52 13.71 4.62
N SER A 143 -6.57 13.40 3.74
CA SER A 143 -5.51 12.43 4.06
C SER A 143 -4.61 12.96 5.18
N LYS A 144 -4.15 12.06 6.04
CA LYS A 144 -3.24 12.36 7.16
C LYS A 144 -1.76 12.21 6.81
N GLY A 145 -1.46 11.50 5.73
CA GLY A 145 -0.09 11.18 5.33
C GLY A 145 -0.02 10.15 4.21
N ILE A 146 1.16 9.57 4.05
CA ILE A 146 1.42 8.45 3.14
C ILE A 146 1.50 7.14 3.92
N ARG A 147 1.13 6.05 3.25
CA ARG A 147 1.30 4.68 3.72
C ARG A 147 1.92 3.81 2.65
N PHE A 148 2.61 2.78 3.07
CA PHE A 148 3.19 1.77 2.17
C PHE A 148 3.59 0.53 2.94
N TYR A 149 3.77 -0.57 2.22
CA TYR A 149 4.50 -1.73 2.71
C TYR A 149 5.93 -1.72 2.19
N ILE A 150 6.87 -2.09 3.05
CA ILE A 150 8.28 -2.19 2.71
C ILE A 150 8.91 -3.44 3.32
N LYS A 151 9.79 -4.09 2.57
CA LYS A 151 10.79 -5.06 3.06
C LYS A 151 12.11 -4.91 2.31
N SER A 152 13.17 -5.49 2.85
CA SER A 152 14.50 -5.47 2.26
C SER A 152 15.16 -6.85 2.35
N ALA A 153 16.09 -7.17 1.46
CA ALA A 153 16.80 -8.45 1.49
C ALA A 153 17.68 -8.61 2.74
N ALA A 154 18.21 -7.51 3.26
CA ALA A 154 18.82 -7.43 4.58
C ALA A 154 18.19 -6.30 5.42
N PRO A 155 18.12 -6.42 6.76
CA PRO A 155 17.59 -5.35 7.60
C PRO A 155 18.32 -4.02 7.43
N ILE A 156 17.55 -2.94 7.37
CA ILE A 156 18.03 -1.56 7.31
C ILE A 156 17.53 -0.84 8.57
N SER A 157 18.45 -0.44 9.45
CA SER A 157 18.11 0.29 10.68
C SER A 157 18.21 1.79 10.46
N ASN A 158 17.06 2.48 10.52
CA ASN A 158 16.92 3.93 10.32
C ASN A 158 17.75 4.45 9.13
N GLY A 159 17.70 3.71 8.02
CA GLY A 159 18.55 3.95 6.85
C GLY A 159 17.79 4.44 5.63
N ILE A 160 16.46 4.46 5.67
CA ILE A 160 15.64 4.93 4.54
C ILE A 160 15.04 6.27 4.93
N LYS A 161 15.48 7.33 4.26
CA LYS A 161 14.93 8.68 4.40
C LYS A 161 13.82 8.88 3.38
N LEU A 162 12.72 9.47 3.83
CA LEU A 162 11.66 9.91 2.93
C LEU A 162 11.80 11.40 2.69
N ILE A 163 11.82 11.80 1.42
CA ILE A 163 11.95 13.19 1.01
C ILE A 163 10.71 13.54 0.20
N LEU A 164 10.05 14.62 0.59
CA LEU A 164 8.82 15.09 -0.03
C LEU A 164 9.09 16.39 -0.79
N ASN A 165 8.68 16.44 -2.05
CA ASN A 165 8.78 17.64 -2.90
C ASN A 165 10.19 18.26 -2.92
N TYR A 166 11.22 17.41 -2.97
CA TYR A 166 12.64 17.80 -2.98
C TYR A 166 13.10 18.60 -1.74
N SER A 167 12.28 18.63 -0.67
CA SER A 167 12.58 19.36 0.55
C SER A 167 13.38 18.50 1.53
N TRP A 168 14.56 18.99 1.91
CA TRP A 168 15.43 18.37 2.91
C TRP A 168 15.22 18.91 4.32
N ALA A 169 14.25 19.81 4.52
CA ALA A 169 14.01 20.45 5.82
C ALA A 169 13.49 19.47 6.87
N ALA A 170 12.63 18.52 6.47
CA ALA A 170 12.06 17.49 7.32
C ALA A 170 11.96 16.18 6.53
N THR A 171 12.86 15.24 6.84
CA THR A 171 12.99 13.97 6.13
C THR A 171 12.87 12.81 7.12
N PRO A 172 11.65 12.30 7.38
CA PRO A 172 11.47 11.20 8.31
C PRO A 172 12.27 9.98 7.85
N THR A 173 12.79 9.26 8.83
CA THR A 173 13.65 8.10 8.60
C THR A 173 12.97 6.85 9.13
N ILE A 174 12.99 5.78 8.33
CA ILE A 174 12.38 4.50 8.67
C ILE A 174 13.41 3.37 8.65
N SER A 175 13.02 2.27 9.28
CA SER A 175 13.71 0.98 9.19
C SER A 175 12.95 0.02 8.28
N SER A 176 13.67 -0.95 7.71
CA SER A 176 13.11 -2.05 6.93
C SER A 176 13.69 -3.38 7.43
N GLU A 177 12.91 -4.46 7.33
CA GLU A 177 13.29 -5.81 7.73
C GLU A 177 13.11 -6.81 6.57
N THR A 178 13.43 -8.08 6.80
CA THR A 178 13.25 -9.13 5.79
C THR A 178 11.78 -9.49 5.56
N GLU A 179 10.92 -9.16 6.54
CA GLU A 179 9.47 -9.27 6.43
C GLU A 179 8.83 -7.92 6.14
N TYR A 180 7.69 -7.94 5.43
CA TYR A 180 6.96 -6.73 5.11
C TYR A 180 6.45 -6.02 6.36
N LYS A 181 6.74 -4.72 6.43
CA LYS A 181 6.19 -3.80 7.44
C LYS A 181 5.24 -2.81 6.78
N TYR A 182 4.11 -2.58 7.45
CA TYR A 182 3.24 -1.47 7.14
C TYR A 182 3.75 -0.21 7.82
N ILE A 183 3.90 0.87 7.05
CA ILE A 183 4.39 2.16 7.53
C ILE A 183 3.36 3.23 7.17
N GLU A 184 3.04 4.09 8.14
CA GLU A 184 2.31 5.35 7.97
C GLU A 184 3.23 6.51 8.35
N ILE A 185 3.31 7.53 7.51
CA ILE A 185 4.10 8.74 7.78
C ILE A 185 3.17 9.95 7.67
N PRO A 186 2.83 10.60 8.79
CA PRO A 186 1.94 11.74 8.77
C PRO A 186 2.59 12.95 8.09
N TRP A 187 1.76 13.83 7.53
CA TRP A 187 2.22 15.07 6.89
C TRP A 187 3.10 15.93 7.81
N SER A 188 2.85 15.89 9.12
CA SER A 188 3.63 16.61 10.14
C SER A 188 5.10 16.17 10.20
N GLU A 189 5.42 14.92 9.87
CA GLU A 189 6.81 14.43 9.82
C GLU A 189 7.58 15.04 8.64
N PHE A 190 6.88 15.51 7.61
CA PHE A 190 7.44 16.31 6.52
C PHE A 190 7.37 17.82 6.79
N GLY A 191 6.99 18.23 8.00
CA GLY A 191 6.83 19.64 8.38
C GLY A 191 5.58 20.31 7.79
N LEU A 192 4.59 19.53 7.34
CA LEU A 192 3.35 20.05 6.75
C LEU A 192 2.19 19.96 7.74
N ALA A 193 1.35 20.99 7.76
CA ALA A 193 0.14 21.03 8.59
C ALA A 193 -1.07 20.29 7.95
N SER A 194 -1.00 20.03 6.64
CA SER A 194 -2.06 19.40 5.85
C SER A 194 -1.48 18.72 4.61
N ALA A 195 -2.32 18.00 3.87
CA ALA A 195 -1.94 17.41 2.59
C ALA A 195 -1.36 18.47 1.64
N PRO A 196 -0.24 18.20 0.95
CA PRO A 196 0.32 19.11 -0.05
C PRO A 196 -0.53 19.12 -1.32
N ALA A 197 -0.35 20.12 -2.18
CA ALA A 197 -1.03 20.20 -3.48
C ALA A 197 -0.42 19.24 -4.54
N THR A 198 0.86 18.94 -4.39
CA THR A 198 1.62 18.03 -5.27
C THR A 198 2.51 17.15 -4.43
N MET A 199 2.87 15.97 -4.95
CA MET A 199 3.79 15.06 -4.28
C MET A 199 4.77 14.43 -5.25
N ASN A 200 6.05 14.71 -5.02
CA ASN A 200 7.19 13.89 -5.41
C ASN A 200 7.71 13.20 -4.16
N LEU A 201 7.63 11.87 -4.11
CA LEU A 201 8.04 11.06 -2.97
C LEU A 201 9.32 10.32 -3.33
N THR A 202 10.38 10.55 -2.56
CA THR A 202 11.66 9.86 -2.71
C THR A 202 11.91 8.95 -1.52
N PHE A 203 12.20 7.69 -1.80
CA PHE A 203 12.78 6.74 -0.87
C PHE A 203 14.29 6.77 -1.04
N ASN A 204 15.00 7.43 -0.14
CA ASN A 204 16.46 7.56 -0.18
C ASN A 204 17.10 6.50 0.72
N HIS A 205 17.90 5.61 0.15
CA HIS A 205 18.71 4.63 0.86
C HIS A 205 19.98 5.32 1.37
N ALA A 206 19.86 5.94 2.53
CA ALA A 206 20.88 6.76 3.17
C ALA A 206 21.89 5.92 3.96
N GLN A 207 22.35 4.81 3.38
CA GLN A 207 23.35 3.93 3.96
C GLN A 207 24.46 3.55 2.96
N GLY A 208 25.57 3.06 3.49
CA GLY A 208 26.76 2.69 2.71
C GLY A 208 26.71 1.32 2.03
N GLU A 209 25.78 0.44 2.42
CA GLU A 209 25.70 -0.93 1.88
C GLU A 209 24.53 -1.07 0.90
N PRO A 210 24.69 -1.71 -0.28
CA PRO A 210 23.59 -1.93 -1.22
C PRO A 210 22.54 -2.91 -0.66
N ASN A 211 21.32 -2.85 -1.19
CA ASN A 211 20.23 -3.73 -0.77
C ASN A 211 19.16 -3.89 -1.87
N ASP A 212 18.47 -5.03 -1.89
CA ASP A 212 17.24 -5.20 -2.66
C ASP A 212 16.06 -4.79 -1.78
N ILE A 213 15.32 -3.76 -2.19
CA ILE A 213 14.19 -3.20 -1.46
C ILE A 213 12.91 -3.45 -2.25
N TYR A 214 11.86 -3.90 -1.56
CA TYR A 214 10.56 -4.16 -2.16
C TYR A 214 9.54 -3.23 -1.52
N LEU A 215 8.80 -2.51 -2.37
CA LEU A 215 7.73 -1.60 -1.99
C LEU A 215 6.44 -2.09 -2.61
N ASP A 216 5.36 -1.99 -1.84
CA ASP A 216 4.05 -2.41 -2.30
C ASP A 216 2.94 -1.60 -1.61
N ASP A 217 1.78 -1.56 -2.26
CA ASP A 217 0.56 -0.89 -1.78
C ASP A 217 0.90 0.48 -1.18
N ILE A 218 1.41 1.38 -2.04
CA ILE A 218 1.77 2.77 -1.69
C ILE A 218 0.53 3.62 -1.88
N GLY A 219 0.18 4.45 -0.90
CA GLY A 219 -1.01 5.28 -0.97
C GLY A 219 -1.11 6.31 0.14
N TYR A 220 -2.30 6.86 0.31
CA TYR A 220 -2.67 7.75 1.42
C TYR A 220 -3.42 7.00 2.52
N TYR A 221 -3.41 7.54 3.73
CA TYR A 221 -4.25 7.06 4.84
C TYR A 221 -5.03 8.22 5.49
N TYR A 222 -6.08 7.87 6.24
CA TYR A 222 -7.05 8.78 6.86
C TYR A 222 -7.15 8.65 8.37
#